data_AF-A0A0C7N7S7-F1
#
_entry.id   AF-A0A0C7N7S7-F1
#
_cell.length_a   1.000
_cell.length_b   1.000
_cell.length_c   1.000
_cell.angle_alpha   90.00
_cell.angle_beta   90.00
_cell.angle_gamma   90.00
#
_symmetry.space_group_name_H-M   'P 1'
#
loop_
_entity.id
_entity.type
_entity.pdbx_description
1 polymer ?
#
loop_
_entity_poly.entity_id
_entity_poly.type
_entity_poly.pdbx_seq_one_letter_code
_entity_poly.pdbx_strand_id
1 'polypeptide(L)'
;MPNIKSAIKRVELTRIRTERNKAVKSRVKTAIKKFRTALEQGDSAAAENLRQAIRTIDKAVTKGVLHPNTAARKKSRLQRLFNKTSA
;
A
#
# COMPACT_ATOMS: atom_id res chain seq x y z
N MET A 1 -21.22 -24.42 -2.30
CA MET A 1 -22.17 -23.28 -2.33
C MET A 1 -22.71 -23.09 -0.92
N PRO A 2 -22.89 -21.86 -0.41
CA PRO A 2 -23.46 -21.68 0.92
C PRO A 2 -24.95 -22.05 0.90
N ASN A 3 -25.39 -22.93 1.79
CA ASN A 3 -26.78 -23.39 1.82
C ASN A 3 -27.69 -22.51 2.70
N ILE A 4 -27.09 -21.60 3.49
CA ILE A 4 -27.79 -20.69 4.38
C ILE A 4 -27.87 -19.30 3.73
N LYS A 5 -29.06 -18.67 3.72
CA LYS A 5 -29.30 -17.34 3.11
C LYS A 5 -28.31 -16.28 3.60
N SER A 6 -28.00 -16.26 4.90
CA SER A 6 -27.02 -15.34 5.49
C SER A 6 -25.61 -15.58 4.93
N ALA A 7 -25.22 -16.83 4.74
CA ALA A 7 -23.90 -17.19 4.22
C ALA A 7 -23.74 -16.80 2.73
N ILE A 8 -24.79 -16.98 1.90
CA ILE A 8 -24.81 -16.52 0.50
C ILE A 8 -24.53 -15.01 0.43
N LYS A 9 -25.24 -14.22 1.25
CA LYS A 9 -25.03 -12.77 1.34
C LYS A 9 -23.60 -12.41 1.79
N ARG A 10 -23.02 -13.17 2.73
CA ARG A 10 -21.65 -12.92 3.21
C ARG A 10 -20.60 -13.18 2.13
N VAL A 11 -20.80 -14.19 1.27
CA VAL A 11 -19.92 -14.45 0.12
C VAL A 11 -19.93 -13.27 -0.85
N GLU A 12 -21.12 -12.76 -1.19
CA GLU A 12 -21.25 -11.61 -2.09
C GLU A 12 -20.57 -10.35 -1.53
N LEU A 13 -20.84 -10.01 -0.27
CA LEU A 13 -20.20 -8.87 0.39
C LEU A 13 -18.68 -9.03 0.48
N THR A 14 -18.20 -10.25 0.70
CA THR A 14 -16.76 -10.55 0.76
C THR A 14 -16.09 -10.33 -0.59
N ARG A 15 -16.73 -10.73 -1.69
CA ARG A 15 -16.23 -10.48 -3.06
C ARG A 15 -16.03 -8.99 -3.30
N ILE A 16 -17.05 -8.20 -3.02
CA ILE A 16 -17.01 -6.73 -3.21
C ILE A 16 -15.91 -6.08 -2.36
N ARG A 17 -15.80 -6.47 -1.08
CA ARG A 17 -14.74 -5.96 -0.19
C ARG A 17 -13.35 -6.37 -0.67
N THR A 18 -13.21 -7.59 -1.17
CA THR A 18 -11.94 -8.12 -1.69
C THR A 18 -11.46 -7.33 -2.90
N GLU A 19 -12.35 -7.03 -3.85
CA GLU A 19 -12.04 -6.21 -5.03
C GLU A 19 -11.57 -4.80 -4.65
N ARG A 20 -12.28 -4.13 -3.74
CA ARG A 20 -11.88 -2.79 -3.23
C ARG A 20 -10.52 -2.83 -2.52
N ASN A 21 -10.30 -3.83 -1.67
CA ASN A 21 -9.03 -4.00 -0.96
C ASN A 21 -7.88 -4.33 -1.91
N LYS A 22 -8.13 -5.10 -2.97
CA LYS A 22 -7.15 -5.40 -4.02
C LYS A 22 -6.70 -4.11 -4.72
N ALA A 23 -7.61 -3.20 -5.06
CA ALA A 23 -7.27 -1.92 -5.67
C ALA A 23 -6.38 -1.05 -4.76
N VAL A 24 -6.72 -0.95 -3.46
CA VAL A 24 -5.91 -0.19 -2.49
C VAL A 24 -4.51 -0.81 -2.32
N LYS A 25 -4.43 -2.13 -2.15
CA LYS A 25 -3.15 -2.85 -2.04
C LYS A 25 -2.30 -2.68 -3.29
N SER A 26 -2.91 -2.72 -4.48
CA SER A 26 -2.23 -2.49 -5.75
C SER A 26 -1.62 -1.09 -5.80
N ARG A 27 -2.40 -0.05 -5.47
CA ARG A 27 -1.92 1.34 -5.44
C ARG A 27 -0.71 1.53 -4.52
N VAL A 28 -0.72 0.93 -3.33
CA VAL A 28 0.42 0.96 -2.40
C VAL A 28 1.66 0.28 -3.01
N LYS A 29 1.48 -0.89 -3.64
CA LYS A 29 2.59 -1.60 -4.31
C LYS A 29 3.17 -0.77 -5.45
N THR A 30 2.32 -0.16 -6.28
CA THR A 30 2.74 0.69 -7.39
C THR A 30 3.51 1.92 -6.90
N ALA A 31 3.04 2.60 -5.85
CA ALA A 31 3.75 3.76 -5.29
C ALA A 31 5.15 3.38 -4.75
N ILE A 32 5.26 2.24 -4.06
CA ILE A 32 6.55 1.71 -3.60
C ILE A 32 7.47 1.36 -4.79
N LYS A 33 6.93 0.77 -5.86
CA LYS A 33 7.70 0.43 -7.05
C LYS A 33 8.24 1.70 -7.74
N LYS A 34 7.40 2.72 -7.93
CA LYS A 34 7.80 4.02 -8.51
C LYS A 34 8.93 4.68 -7.74
N PHE A 35 8.87 4.65 -6.41
CA PHE A 35 9.94 5.16 -5.56
C PHE A 35 11.26 4.38 -5.77
N ARG A 36 11.19 3.05 -5.81
CA ARG A 36 12.40 2.22 -6.03
C ARG A 36 13.03 2.45 -7.39
N THR A 37 12.23 2.54 -8.45
CA THR A 37 12.74 2.81 -9.79
C THR A 37 13.38 4.19 -9.88
N ALA A 38 12.79 5.21 -9.23
CA ALA A 38 13.38 6.56 -9.18
C ALA A 38 14.71 6.59 -8.40
N LEU A 39 14.81 5.81 -7.32
CA LEU A 39 16.07 5.65 -6.59
C LEU A 39 17.16 4.96 -7.42
N GLU A 40 16.82 3.89 -8.15
CA GLU A 40 17.76 3.18 -9.01
C GLU A 40 18.26 4.06 -10.17
N GLN A 41 17.42 4.96 -10.66
CA GLN A 41 17.75 5.90 -11.73
C GLN A 41 18.50 7.16 -11.24
N GLY A 42 18.71 7.31 -9.92
CA GLY A 42 19.38 8.49 -9.35
C GLY A 42 18.61 9.79 -9.55
N ASP A 43 17.28 9.71 -9.71
CA ASP A 43 16.46 10.83 -10.14
C ASP A 43 16.08 11.74 -8.97
N SER A 44 16.11 13.06 -9.19
CA SER A 44 15.71 14.08 -8.19
C SER A 44 14.25 13.91 -7.73
N ALA A 45 13.43 13.23 -8.54
CA ALA A 45 12.06 12.86 -8.23
C ALA A 45 11.92 11.81 -7.10
N ALA A 46 13.01 11.17 -6.65
CA ALA A 46 12.96 10.15 -5.60
C ALA A 46 12.37 10.66 -4.28
N ALA A 47 12.65 11.91 -3.89
CA ALA A 47 12.13 12.52 -2.67
C ALA A 47 10.60 12.75 -2.75
N GLU A 48 10.10 13.23 -3.90
CA GLU A 48 8.66 13.42 -4.12
C GLU A 48 7.92 12.08 -4.19
N ASN A 49 8.51 11.08 -4.86
CA ASN A 49 7.95 9.73 -4.92
C ASN A 49 7.90 9.08 -3.51
N LEU A 50 8.85 9.37 -2.63
CA LEU A 50 8.83 8.92 -1.24
C LEU A 50 7.65 9.53 -0.48
N ARG A 51 7.43 10.85 -0.60
CA ARG A 51 6.29 11.56 0.03
C ARG A 51 4.95 10.99 -0.45
N GLN A 52 4.82 10.74 -1.75
CA GLN A 52 3.62 10.11 -2.32
C GLN A 52 3.42 8.66 -1.81
N ALA A 53 4.49 7.87 -1.72
CA ALA A 53 4.43 6.53 -1.18
C ALA A 53 3.98 6.51 0.29
N ILE A 54 4.51 7.41 1.13
CA ILE A 54 4.10 7.55 2.53
C ILE A 54 2.62 7.92 2.62
N ARG A 55 2.18 8.94 1.86
CA ARG A 55 0.77 9.37 1.83
C ARG A 55 -0.18 8.27 1.41
N THR A 56 0.19 7.44 0.44
CA THR A 56 -0.66 6.32 -0.02
C THR A 56 -0.72 5.19 1.01
N ILE A 57 0.37 4.93 1.74
CA ILE A 57 0.41 3.95 2.84
C ILE A 57 -0.51 4.41 3.98
N ASP A 58 -0.44 5.67 4.39
CA ASP A 58 -1.26 6.18 5.49
C ASP A 58 -2.75 6.21 5.12
N LYS A 59 -3.09 6.57 3.88
CA LYS A 59 -4.46 6.44 3.35
C LYS A 59 -4.98 5.00 3.32
N ALA A 60 -4.10 4.00 3.25
CA ALA A 60 -4.51 2.60 3.29
C ALA A 60 -4.79 2.12 4.74
N VAL A 61 -4.17 2.76 5.74
CA VAL A 61 -4.46 2.53 7.17
C VAL A 61 -5.81 3.13 7.54
N THR A 62 -6.10 4.36 7.13
CA THR A 62 -7.39 5.01 7.42
C THR A 62 -8.58 4.25 6.83
N LYS A 63 -8.37 3.55 5.71
CA LYS A 63 -9.36 2.66 5.08
C LYS A 63 -9.43 1.26 5.70
N GLY A 64 -8.66 0.97 6.74
CA GLY A 64 -8.62 -0.34 7.40
C GLY A 64 -8.00 -1.47 6.56
N VAL A 65 -7.35 -1.15 5.44
CA VAL A 65 -6.78 -2.17 4.53
C VAL A 65 -5.40 -2.65 5.02
N LEU A 66 -4.66 -1.77 5.70
CA LEU A 66 -3.37 -2.09 6.33
C LEU A 66 -3.42 -1.82 7.82
N HIS A 67 -2.84 -2.73 8.60
CA HIS A 67 -2.60 -2.51 10.02
C HIS A 67 -1.57 -1.38 10.24
N PRO A 68 -1.72 -0.52 11.26
CA PRO A 68 -0.79 0.58 11.55
C PRO A 68 0.67 0.10 11.68
N ASN A 69 0.91 -1.02 12.36
CA ASN A 69 2.27 -1.58 12.47
C ASN A 69 2.85 -1.99 11.10
N THR A 70 2.03 -2.49 10.18
CA THR A 70 2.47 -2.84 8.83
C THR A 70 2.83 -1.59 8.04
N ALA A 71 2.06 -0.51 8.19
CA ALA A 71 2.38 0.78 7.60
C ALA A 71 3.66 1.38 8.18
N ALA A 72 3.82 1.39 9.51
CA ALA A 72 5.04 1.86 10.19
C ALA A 72 6.29 1.13 9.70
N ARG A 73 6.25 -0.21 9.63
CA ARG A 73 7.37 -1.01 9.09
C ARG A 73 7.69 -0.64 7.64
N LYS A 74 6.68 -0.40 6.80
CA LYS A 74 6.90 -0.01 5.40
C LYS A 74 7.52 1.39 5.29
N LYS A 75 7.01 2.37 6.04
CA LYS A 75 7.55 3.74 6.06
C LYS A 75 9.02 3.75 6.50
N SER A 76 9.33 3.10 7.62
CA SER A 76 10.69 2.98 8.14
C SER A 76 11.66 2.38 7.12
N ARG A 77 11.26 1.30 6.42
CA ARG A 77 12.10 0.67 5.39
C ARG A 77 12.35 1.58 4.18
N LEU A 78 11.35 2.35 3.74
CA LEU A 78 11.52 3.28 2.62
C LEU A 78 12.45 4.44 2.98
N GLN A 79 12.27 5.02 4.16
CA GLN A 79 13.15 6.09 4.66
C GLN A 79 14.58 5.62 4.86
N ARG A 80 14.79 4.44 5.45
CA ARG A 80 16.13 3.87 5.61
C ARG A 80 16.81 3.66 4.26
N LEU A 81 16.08 3.21 3.24
CA LEU A 81 16.62 3.02 1.90
C LEU A 81 17.03 4.36 1.28
N PHE A 82 16.17 5.37 1.34
CA PHE A 82 16.47 6.72 0.84
C PHE A 82 17.74 7.29 1.51
N ASN A 83 17.79 7.26 2.84
CA ASN A 83 18.91 7.81 3.60
C ASN A 83 20.24 7.08 3.33
N LYS A 84 20.20 5.77 3.05
CA LYS A 84 21.42 5.00 2.70
C LYS A 84 21.98 5.41 1.33
N THR A 85 21.13 5.79 0.39
CA THR A 85 21.56 6.19 -0.96
C THR A 85 22.02 7.65 -1.01
N SER A 86 21.52 8.50 -0.10
CA SER A 86 21.93 9.91 0.01
C SER A 86 23.15 10.16 0.90
N ALA A 87 23.70 9.12 1.53
CA ALA A 87 24.93 9.17 2.33
C ALA A 87 26.08 8.53 1.54
#